data_AF-A0A2N2FHF1-F1
#
_entry.id   AF-A0A2N2FHF1-F1
#
_cell.length_a   1.000
_cell.length_b   1.000
_cell.length_c   1.000
_cell.angle_alpha   90.00
_cell.angle_beta   90.00
_cell.angle_gamma   90.00
#
_symmetry.space_group_name_H-M   'P 1'
#
loop_
_entity.id
_entity.type
_entity.pdbx_description
1 polymer ?
#
loop_
_entity_poly.entity_id
_entity_poly.type
_entity_poly.pdbx_seq_one_letter_code
_entity_poly.pdbx_strand_id
1 'polypeptide(L)'
;MQRVSTATAVAQKPAYATGGEPGFFTQGDPVQGLPATVPGQDFLNRVQEELCNVILASGRTLDGADDTQLISSIMDIIAAHAPTIGPASTTEAGIVERATAEEVIAGEDAARYVCPADLMAALVAGLAGVARVGAVNAYTRQQYAELVSRVGASGAQAVDLDLHQALFITAT
;
A
#
# COMPACT_ATOMS: atom_id res chain seq x y z
N MET A 1 -17.23 -26.36 -13.98
CA MET A 1 -16.67 -27.73 -13.99
C MET A 1 -17.40 -28.62 -12.98
N GLN A 2 -17.66 -29.88 -13.35
CA GLN A 2 -18.21 -30.89 -12.43
C GLN A 2 -17.61 -32.26 -12.73
N ARG A 3 -17.78 -33.21 -11.80
CA ARG A 3 -17.46 -34.62 -12.05
C ARG A 3 -18.30 -35.14 -13.22
N VAL A 4 -17.79 -36.13 -13.95
CA VAL A 4 -18.48 -36.75 -15.08
C VAL A 4 -19.92 -37.14 -14.71
N SER A 5 -20.88 -36.70 -15.52
CA SER A 5 -22.33 -36.81 -15.26
C SER A 5 -23.07 -37.59 -16.34
N THR A 6 -22.38 -38.46 -17.07
CA THR A 6 -22.98 -39.34 -18.08
C THR A 6 -23.83 -40.44 -17.43
N ALA A 7 -24.74 -41.05 -18.20
CA ALA A 7 -25.61 -42.13 -17.70
C ALA A 7 -24.85 -43.37 -17.18
N THR A 8 -23.58 -43.52 -17.55
CA THR A 8 -22.69 -44.61 -17.12
C THR A 8 -21.77 -44.24 -15.97
N ALA A 9 -21.87 -43.00 -15.44
CA ALA A 9 -21.08 -42.57 -14.31
C ALA A 9 -21.43 -43.36 -13.04
N VAL A 10 -20.40 -43.79 -12.31
CA VAL A 10 -20.54 -44.47 -11.02
C VAL A 10 -20.53 -43.45 -9.87
N ALA A 11 -21.37 -43.67 -8.86
CA ALA A 11 -21.58 -42.73 -7.76
C ALA A 11 -20.39 -42.62 -6.78
N GLN A 12 -19.49 -43.61 -6.78
CA GLN A 12 -18.30 -43.61 -5.94
C GLN A 12 -17.07 -43.83 -6.81
N LYS A 13 -15.99 -43.12 -6.49
CA LYS A 13 -14.71 -43.28 -7.18
C LYS A 13 -14.23 -44.73 -6.99
N PRO A 14 -14.01 -45.50 -8.07
CA PRO A 14 -13.45 -46.83 -7.97
C PRO A 14 -12.08 -46.82 -7.27
N ALA A 15 -11.73 -47.92 -6.61
CA ALA A 15 -10.37 -48.12 -6.16
C ALA A 15 -9.43 -48.12 -7.36
N TYR A 16 -8.26 -47.51 -7.21
CA TYR A 16 -7.25 -47.53 -8.27
C TYR A 16 -6.82 -48.98 -8.53
N ALA A 17 -6.67 -49.31 -9.81
CA ALA A 17 -6.04 -50.56 -10.21
C ALA A 17 -4.61 -50.61 -9.66
N THR A 18 -4.10 -51.83 -9.44
CA THR A 18 -2.68 -52.02 -9.11
C THR A 18 -1.84 -51.48 -10.26
N GLY A 19 -1.05 -50.45 -9.98
CA GLY A 19 -0.25 -49.75 -10.99
C GLY A 19 0.93 -50.58 -11.49
N GLY A 20 1.40 -50.25 -12.69
CA GLY A 20 2.73 -50.65 -13.17
C GLY A 20 3.80 -49.61 -12.81
N GLU A 21 5.00 -49.79 -13.35
CA GLU A 21 6.10 -48.83 -13.20
C GLU A 21 5.77 -47.48 -13.86
N PRO A 22 6.25 -46.35 -13.32
CA PRO A 22 6.08 -45.03 -13.94
C PRO A 22 6.57 -44.98 -15.39
N GLY A 23 5.80 -44.34 -16.28
CA GLY A 23 6.11 -44.25 -17.70
C GLY A 23 5.35 -43.12 -18.41
N PHE A 24 5.50 -43.03 -19.73
CA PHE A 24 4.87 -42.01 -20.58
C PHE A 24 3.87 -42.62 -21.55
N PHE A 25 2.93 -41.81 -22.04
CA PHE A 25 2.01 -42.21 -23.10
C PHE A 25 2.77 -42.49 -24.40
N THR A 26 2.50 -43.64 -25.02
CA THR A 26 2.97 -43.99 -26.36
C THR A 26 1.80 -44.33 -27.26
N GLN A 27 1.93 -43.99 -28.55
CA GLN A 27 0.99 -44.38 -29.59
C GLN A 27 1.10 -45.88 -29.93
N GLY A 28 2.09 -46.55 -29.33
CA GLY A 28 2.53 -47.87 -29.73
C GLY A 28 3.37 -47.81 -30.99
N ASP A 29 3.96 -48.95 -31.34
CA ASP A 29 4.60 -49.20 -32.62
C ASP A 29 4.27 -50.66 -33.02
N PRO A 30 3.33 -50.87 -33.96
CA PRO A 30 2.98 -52.20 -34.41
C PRO A 30 4.14 -52.96 -35.07
N VAL A 31 5.12 -52.25 -35.65
CA VAL A 31 6.30 -52.85 -36.30
C VAL A 31 7.26 -53.40 -35.25
N GLN A 32 7.37 -52.71 -34.11
CA GLN A 32 8.18 -53.15 -32.96
C GLN A 32 7.40 -53.98 -31.94
N GLY A 33 6.12 -54.24 -32.17
CA GLY A 33 5.25 -54.97 -31.25
C GLY A 33 4.94 -54.21 -29.95
N LEU A 34 5.13 -52.90 -29.92
CA LEU A 34 4.84 -52.06 -28.75
C LEU A 34 3.35 -51.66 -28.77
N PRO A 35 2.53 -52.06 -27.79
CA PRO A 35 1.13 -51.65 -27.73
C PRO A 35 1.00 -50.16 -27.36
N ALA A 36 -0.08 -49.53 -27.84
CA ALA A 36 -0.44 -48.17 -27.45
C ALA A 36 -0.87 -48.11 -25.97
N THR A 37 -0.58 -46.99 -25.32
CA THR A 37 -1.06 -46.77 -23.95
C THR A 37 -2.55 -46.48 -23.94
N VAL A 38 -3.29 -47.16 -23.06
CA VAL A 38 -4.70 -46.85 -22.75
C VAL A 38 -4.73 -46.21 -21.36
N PRO A 39 -4.94 -44.87 -21.25
CA PRO A 39 -4.86 -44.17 -19.96
C PRO A 39 -5.84 -44.67 -18.90
N GLY A 40 -6.94 -45.29 -19.32
CA GLY A 40 -7.92 -45.92 -18.43
C GLY A 40 -8.69 -44.92 -17.55
N GLN A 41 -9.62 -45.46 -16.74
CA GLN A 41 -10.46 -44.66 -15.85
C GLN A 41 -9.66 -43.98 -14.73
N ASP A 42 -8.59 -44.61 -14.24
CA ASP A 42 -7.83 -44.12 -13.09
C ASP A 42 -7.13 -42.80 -13.41
N PHE A 43 -6.57 -42.67 -14.61
CA PHE A 43 -5.96 -41.44 -15.08
C PHE A 43 -6.98 -40.31 -15.18
N LEU A 44 -8.11 -40.56 -15.85
CA LEU A 44 -9.15 -39.55 -16.05
C LEU A 44 -9.79 -39.11 -14.73
N ASN A 45 -10.08 -40.06 -13.84
CA ASN A 45 -10.60 -39.77 -12.51
C ASN A 45 -9.60 -38.97 -11.68
N ARG A 46 -8.28 -39.25 -11.78
CA ARG A 46 -7.26 -38.44 -11.09
C ARG A 46 -7.26 -37.01 -11.60
N VAL A 47 -7.18 -36.81 -12.91
CA VAL A 47 -7.19 -35.45 -13.50
C VAL A 47 -8.46 -34.70 -13.09
N GLN A 48 -9.62 -35.35 -13.17
CA GLN A 48 -10.88 -34.75 -12.75
C GLN A 48 -10.88 -34.35 -11.27
N GLU A 49 -10.44 -35.23 -10.37
CA GLU A 49 -10.43 -34.94 -8.94
C GLU A 49 -9.43 -33.83 -8.60
N GLU A 50 -8.24 -33.78 -9.22
CA GLU A 50 -7.29 -32.68 -9.00
C GLU A 50 -7.93 -31.32 -9.34
N LEU A 51 -8.60 -31.23 -10.50
CA LEU A 51 -9.26 -30.00 -10.92
C LEU A 51 -10.46 -29.64 -10.03
N CYS A 52 -11.28 -30.63 -9.64
CA CYS A 52 -12.40 -30.41 -8.73
C CYS A 52 -11.92 -30.00 -7.33
N ASN A 53 -10.83 -30.58 -6.84
CA ASN A 53 -10.27 -30.28 -5.52
C ASN A 53 -9.74 -28.85 -5.45
N VAL A 54 -9.15 -28.32 -6.53
CA VAL A 54 -8.75 -26.90 -6.58
C VAL A 54 -9.96 -25.98 -6.43
N ILE A 55 -11.07 -26.29 -7.11
CA ILE A 55 -12.30 -25.49 -7.03
C ILE A 55 -12.87 -25.54 -5.61
N LEU A 56 -12.97 -26.73 -5.02
CA LEU A 56 -13.46 -26.91 -3.65
C LEU A 56 -12.55 -26.23 -2.62
N ALA A 57 -11.23 -26.27 -2.81
CA ALA A 57 -10.27 -25.62 -1.93
C ALA A 57 -10.40 -24.09 -1.94
N SER A 58 -10.86 -23.51 -3.05
CA SER A 58 -11.19 -22.07 -3.11
C SER A 58 -12.50 -21.70 -2.38
N GLY A 59 -13.26 -22.69 -1.89
CA GLY A 59 -14.57 -22.49 -1.27
C GLY A 59 -15.75 -22.42 -2.25
N ARG A 60 -15.50 -22.58 -3.56
CA ARG A 60 -16.54 -22.66 -4.58
C ARG A 60 -17.19 -24.05 -4.63
N THR A 61 -18.47 -24.09 -4.99
CA THR A 61 -19.18 -25.32 -5.32
C THR A 61 -18.98 -25.68 -6.79
N LEU A 62 -18.88 -26.96 -7.12
CA LEU A 62 -18.78 -27.43 -8.50
C LEU A 62 -20.08 -27.11 -9.26
N ASP A 63 -19.93 -26.56 -10.47
CA ASP A 63 -21.05 -26.20 -11.35
C ASP A 63 -20.72 -26.64 -12.78
N GLY A 64 -21.49 -27.59 -13.32
CA GLY A 64 -21.32 -28.07 -14.68
C GLY A 64 -21.63 -27.06 -15.79
N ALA A 65 -22.32 -25.96 -15.47
CA ALA A 65 -22.68 -24.91 -16.43
C ALA A 65 -21.63 -23.79 -16.54
N ASP A 66 -20.63 -23.76 -15.65
CA ASP A 66 -19.61 -22.71 -15.60
C ASP A 66 -18.23 -23.23 -16.03
N ASP A 67 -17.77 -22.75 -17.18
CA ASP A 67 -16.46 -23.08 -17.76
C ASP A 67 -15.32 -22.19 -17.23
N THR A 68 -15.63 -21.23 -16.35
CA THR A 68 -14.66 -20.30 -15.74
C THR A 68 -14.25 -20.69 -14.32
N GLN A 69 -14.86 -21.73 -13.74
CA GLN A 69 -14.65 -22.06 -12.33
C GLN A 69 -13.19 -22.29 -11.94
N LEU A 70 -12.40 -22.98 -12.76
CA LEU A 70 -11.01 -23.25 -12.44
C LEU A 70 -10.19 -21.96 -12.38
N ILE A 71 -10.34 -21.07 -13.36
CA ILE A 71 -9.60 -19.81 -13.39
C ILE A 71 -10.01 -18.90 -12.23
N SER A 72 -11.31 -18.78 -11.95
CA SER A 72 -11.81 -18.00 -10.80
C SER A 72 -11.31 -18.56 -9.48
N SER A 73 -11.29 -19.89 -9.31
CA SER A 73 -10.80 -20.54 -8.08
C SER A 73 -9.32 -20.27 -7.83
N ILE A 74 -8.50 -20.32 -8.89
CA ILE A 74 -7.07 -19.99 -8.79
C ILE A 74 -6.89 -18.52 -8.39
N MET A 75 -7.65 -17.60 -8.99
CA MET A 75 -7.59 -16.18 -8.64
C MET A 75 -7.96 -15.93 -7.17
N ASP A 76 -9.00 -16.58 -6.67
CA ASP A 76 -9.40 -16.45 -5.26
C ASP A 76 -8.35 -17.02 -4.30
N ILE A 77 -7.75 -18.18 -4.62
CA ILE A 77 -6.67 -18.76 -3.82
C ILE A 77 -5.46 -17.82 -3.79
N ILE A 78 -5.06 -17.26 -4.93
CA ILE A 78 -3.96 -16.29 -5.00
C ILE A 78 -4.28 -15.04 -4.18
N ALA A 79 -5.47 -14.48 -4.32
CA ALA A 79 -5.89 -13.30 -3.57
C ALA A 79 -5.93 -13.56 -2.06
N ALA A 80 -6.37 -14.74 -1.63
CA ALA A 80 -6.40 -15.13 -0.21
C ALA A 80 -5.00 -15.29 0.41
N HIS A 81 -3.99 -15.62 -0.39
CA HIS A 81 -2.60 -15.78 0.06
C HIS A 81 -1.71 -14.59 -0.27
N ALA A 82 -2.24 -13.58 -0.96
CA ALA A 82 -1.52 -12.34 -1.21
C ALA A 82 -1.29 -11.62 0.14
N PRO A 83 -0.05 -11.23 0.47
CA PRO A 83 0.21 -10.52 1.71
C PRO A 83 -0.49 -9.17 1.68
N THR A 84 -1.44 -8.97 2.59
CA THR A 84 -2.01 -7.64 2.84
C THR A 84 -1.02 -6.86 3.71
N ILE A 85 -0.32 -5.91 3.12
CA ILE A 85 0.55 -5.00 3.89
C ILE A 85 -0.33 -3.84 4.38
N GLY A 86 -0.51 -3.73 5.69
CA GLY A 86 -1.27 -2.65 6.32
C GLY A 86 -0.54 -1.30 6.29
N PRO A 87 -1.20 -0.22 6.77
CA PRO A 87 -0.51 1.05 6.98
C PRO A 87 0.61 0.88 8.01
N ALA A 88 1.71 1.60 7.84
CA ALA A 88 2.78 1.55 8.85
C ALA A 88 2.32 2.15 10.18
N SER A 89 2.87 1.65 11.27
CA SER A 89 2.69 2.20 12.61
C SER A 89 4.05 2.44 13.26
N THR A 90 4.05 2.95 14.49
CA THR A 90 5.28 3.12 15.27
C THR A 90 5.88 1.79 15.73
N THR A 91 5.13 0.69 15.64
CA THR A 91 5.55 -0.65 16.10
C THR A 91 5.65 -1.67 14.97
N GLU A 92 5.04 -1.41 13.82
CA GLU A 92 4.94 -2.35 12.71
C GLU A 92 5.24 -1.66 11.38
N ALA A 93 6.07 -2.29 10.55
CA ALA A 93 6.35 -1.81 9.21
C ALA A 93 5.10 -1.97 8.32
N GLY A 94 4.89 -1.02 7.41
CA GLY A 94 3.76 -1.02 6.50
C GLY A 94 3.91 -0.02 5.37
N ILE A 95 2.81 0.23 4.65
CA ILE A 95 2.77 1.22 3.57
C ILE A 95 2.47 2.60 4.18
N VAL A 96 3.12 3.66 3.68
CA VAL A 96 2.93 5.03 4.13
C VAL A 96 2.67 5.93 2.92
N GLU A 97 1.66 6.79 3.02
CA GLU A 97 1.40 7.82 2.01
C GLU A 97 2.39 9.00 2.16
N ARG A 98 2.71 9.67 1.05
CA ARG A 98 3.55 10.87 1.08
C ARG A 98 2.70 12.09 1.45
N ALA A 99 3.18 12.91 2.37
CA ALA A 99 2.54 14.18 2.72
C ALA A 99 2.58 15.19 1.55
N THR A 100 1.61 16.10 1.48
CA THR A 100 1.69 17.29 0.62
C THR A 100 2.51 18.40 1.29
N ALA A 101 2.97 19.37 0.51
CA ALA A 101 3.72 20.51 1.06
C ALA A 101 2.89 21.32 2.09
N GLU A 102 1.57 21.46 1.90
CA GLU A 102 0.72 22.14 2.88
C GLU A 102 0.66 21.37 4.20
N GLU A 103 0.56 20.05 4.15
CA GLU A 103 0.50 19.18 5.33
C GLU A 103 1.81 19.24 6.12
N VAL A 104 2.95 19.26 5.42
CA VAL A 104 4.27 19.41 6.06
C VAL A 104 4.43 20.80 6.71
N ILE A 105 3.90 21.85 6.10
CA ILE A 105 3.92 23.21 6.67
C ILE A 105 2.99 23.31 7.89
N ALA A 106 1.81 22.67 7.83
CA ALA A 106 0.86 22.65 8.95
C ALA A 106 1.39 21.84 10.15
N GLY A 107 2.08 20.72 9.90
CA GLY A 107 2.74 19.93 10.93
C GLY A 107 1.80 19.16 11.85
N GLU A 108 0.55 18.94 11.44
CA GLU A 108 -0.46 18.21 12.24
C GLU A 108 -0.51 16.70 11.93
N ASP A 109 0.00 16.29 10.75
CA ASP A 109 -0.04 14.91 10.28
C ASP A 109 1.10 14.06 10.85
N ALA A 110 0.74 12.97 11.53
CA ALA A 110 1.67 11.99 12.11
C ALA A 110 1.71 10.65 11.33
N ALA A 111 0.89 10.49 10.30
CA ALA A 111 0.69 9.24 9.58
C ALA A 111 1.44 9.20 8.24
N ARG A 112 1.73 10.35 7.62
CA ARG A 112 2.40 10.41 6.31
C ARG A 112 3.89 10.73 6.42
N TYR A 113 4.65 10.30 5.42
CA TYR A 113 6.09 10.56 5.38
C TYR A 113 6.43 11.86 4.63
N VAL A 114 7.50 12.51 5.06
CA VAL A 114 8.03 13.75 4.48
C VAL A 114 9.19 13.42 3.53
N CYS A 115 9.25 14.07 2.37
CA CYS A 115 10.43 14.02 1.50
C CYS A 115 11.36 15.24 1.72
N PRO A 116 12.66 15.15 1.38
CA PRO A 116 13.59 16.27 1.59
C PRO A 116 13.19 17.59 0.90
N ALA A 117 12.48 17.53 -0.23
CA ALA A 117 12.00 18.73 -0.92
C ALA A 117 10.88 19.44 -0.13
N ASP A 118 9.95 18.69 0.44
CA ASP A 118 8.87 19.24 1.27
C ASP A 118 9.42 19.78 2.59
N LEU A 119 10.41 19.09 3.18
CA LEU A 119 11.14 19.59 4.35
C LEU A 119 11.84 20.92 4.06
N MET A 120 12.49 21.05 2.89
CA MET A 120 13.10 22.31 2.48
C MET A 120 12.05 23.42 2.32
N ALA A 121 10.90 23.12 1.72
CA ALA A 121 9.81 24.09 1.55
C ALA A 121 9.29 24.60 2.90
N ALA A 122 9.04 23.70 3.86
CA ALA A 122 8.61 24.05 5.21
C ALA A 122 9.68 24.87 5.96
N LEU A 123 10.96 24.51 5.82
CA LEU A 123 12.06 25.26 6.42
C LEU A 123 12.14 26.70 5.87
N VAL A 124 12.06 26.86 4.55
CA VAL A 124 12.09 28.20 3.91
C VAL A 124 10.90 29.05 4.37
N ALA A 125 9.70 28.46 4.45
CA ALA A 125 8.52 29.14 4.95
C ALA A 125 8.69 29.63 6.41
N GLY A 126 9.22 28.77 7.29
CA GLY A 126 9.50 29.13 8.68
C GLY A 126 10.56 30.22 8.83
N LEU A 127 11.67 30.12 8.08
CA LEU A 127 12.75 31.11 8.13
C LEU A 127 12.33 32.49 7.60
N ALA A 128 11.41 32.56 6.64
CA ALA A 128 10.86 33.82 6.16
C ALA A 128 10.17 34.62 7.27
N GLY A 129 9.50 33.95 8.21
CA GLY A 129 8.90 34.59 9.39
C GLY A 129 9.96 35.20 10.33
N VAL A 130 11.04 34.46 10.61
CA VAL A 130 12.15 34.93 11.46
C VAL A 130 12.90 36.09 10.82
N ALA A 131 13.15 36.04 9.50
CA ALA A 131 13.81 37.10 8.76
C ALA A 131 13.03 38.43 8.85
N ARG A 132 11.69 38.37 8.80
CA ARG A 132 10.83 39.55 8.97
C ARG A 132 10.96 40.17 10.36
N VAL A 133 10.91 39.36 11.43
CA VAL A 133 11.11 39.85 12.80
C VAL A 133 12.50 40.45 12.98
N GLY A 134 13.53 39.80 12.43
CA GLY A 134 14.90 40.30 12.44
C GLY A 134 15.04 41.66 11.75
N ALA A 135 14.38 41.86 10.61
CA ALA A 135 14.38 43.13 9.87
C ALA A 135 13.67 44.24 10.65
N VAL A 136 12.51 43.97 11.24
CA VAL A 136 11.79 44.93 12.09
C VAL A 136 12.65 45.35 13.28
N ASN A 137 13.27 44.38 13.97
CA ASN A 137 14.16 44.63 15.11
C ASN A 137 15.45 45.39 14.74
N ALA A 138 15.94 45.25 13.51
CA ALA A 138 17.08 46.02 13.03
C ALA A 138 16.69 47.47 12.74
N TYR A 139 15.53 47.65 12.09
CA TYR A 139 14.99 48.97 11.77
C TYR A 139 14.65 49.79 13.02
N THR A 140 13.98 49.20 14.01
CA THR A 140 13.68 49.89 15.27
C THR A 140 14.96 50.26 16.03
N ARG A 141 15.99 49.42 16.03
CA ARG A 141 17.30 49.77 16.64
C ARG A 141 18.00 50.92 15.91
N GLN A 142 17.92 50.97 14.57
CA GLN A 142 18.47 52.09 13.80
C GLN A 142 17.72 53.39 14.11
N GLN A 143 16.38 53.37 14.08
CA GLN A 143 15.56 54.53 14.43
C GLN A 143 15.85 55.03 15.86
N TYR A 144 16.01 54.11 16.82
CA TYR A 144 16.35 54.47 18.18
C TYR A 144 17.75 55.11 18.28
N ALA A 145 18.75 54.57 17.58
CA ALA A 145 20.10 55.15 17.55
C ALA A 145 20.10 56.57 16.93
N GLU A 146 19.29 56.82 15.90
CA GLU A 146 19.10 58.14 15.31
C GLU A 146 18.34 59.11 16.22
N LEU A 147 17.37 58.63 17.00
CA LEU A 147 16.69 59.44 18.01
C LEU A 147 17.65 59.84 19.14
N VAL A 148 18.46 58.90 19.64
CA VAL A 148 19.48 59.17 20.67
C VAL A 148 20.47 60.23 20.21
N SER A 149 20.89 60.23 18.95
CA SER A 149 21.81 61.24 18.42
C SER A 149 21.18 62.64 18.32
N ARG A 150 19.84 62.72 18.18
CA ARG A 150 19.09 63.98 18.07
C ARG A 150 18.70 64.57 19.42
N VAL A 151 18.28 63.74 20.38
CA VAL A 151 17.66 64.21 21.65
C VAL A 151 18.38 63.71 22.91
N GLY A 152 19.48 62.97 22.77
CA GLY A 152 20.19 62.34 23.89
C GLY A 152 19.48 61.08 24.40
N ALA A 153 20.20 60.25 25.16
CA ALA A 153 19.70 58.93 25.59
C ALA A 153 18.45 59.02 26.48
N SER A 154 18.42 59.96 27.43
CA SER A 154 17.27 60.18 28.31
C SER A 154 16.04 60.71 27.56
N GLY A 155 16.26 61.57 26.55
CA GLY A 155 15.19 62.09 25.68
C GLY A 155 14.60 61.01 24.78
N ALA A 156 15.43 60.14 24.22
CA ALA A 156 14.99 59.01 23.41
C ALA A 156 14.18 57.98 24.24
N GLN A 157 14.60 57.71 25.47
CA GLN A 157 13.87 56.82 26.40
C GLN A 157 12.49 57.35 26.78
N ALA A 158 12.33 58.68 26.92
CA ALA A 158 11.03 59.29 27.20
C ALA A 158 10.07 59.15 26.01
N VAL A 159 10.56 59.36 24.79
CA VAL A 159 9.77 59.22 23.55
C VAL A 159 9.34 57.75 23.33
N ASP A 160 10.23 56.80 23.59
CA ASP A 160 9.92 55.37 23.47
C ASP A 160 8.87 54.91 24.50
N LEU A 161 8.96 55.43 25.73
CA LEU A 161 7.99 55.18 26.79
C LEU A 161 6.59 55.76 26.46
N ASP A 162 6.54 56.97 25.90
CA ASP A 162 5.28 57.61 25.44
C ASP A 162 4.63 56.81 24.29
N LEU A 163 5.45 56.29 23.35
CA LEU A 163 4.95 55.48 22.23
C LEU A 163 4.40 54.14 22.71
N HIS A 164 5.07 53.48 23.65
CA HIS A 164 4.60 52.26 24.28
C HIS A 164 3.28 52.48 25.04
N GLN A 165 3.14 53.57 25.80
CA GLN A 165 1.90 53.88 26.51
C GLN A 165 0.74 54.21 25.57
N ALA A 166 0.99 54.93 24.46
CA ALA A 166 -0.04 55.23 23.45
C ALA A 166 -0.56 53.97 22.74
N LEU A 167 0.32 53.00 22.47
CA LEU A 167 -0.06 51.74 21.82
C LEU A 167 -0.97 50.87 22.71
N PHE A 168 -0.76 50.87 24.03
CA PHE A 168 -1.60 50.13 24.99
C PHE A 168 -2.98 50.77 25.23
N ILE A 169 -3.15 52.09 25.05
CA ILE A 169 -4.43 52.78 25.21
C ILE A 169 -5.37 52.56 24.00
N THR A 170 -4.82 52.21 22.84
CA THR A 170 -5.61 52.07 21.58
C THR A 170 -6.05 50.63 21.30
N ALA A 171 -5.74 49.68 22.21
CA ALA A 171 -6.03 48.26 22.08
C ALA A 171 -7.16 47.75 23.02
N THR A 172 -7.89 48.65 23.68
CA THR A 172 -9.15 48.40 24.41
C THR A 172 -10.33 48.99 23.68
#